data_AF-N2BC25-F1
#
_entry.id   AF-N2BC25-F1
#
_cell.length_a   1.000
_cell.length_b   1.000
_cell.length_c   1.000
_cell.angle_alpha   90.00
_cell.angle_beta   90.00
_cell.angle_gamma   90.00
#
_symmetry.space_group_name_H-M   'P 1'
#
loop_
_entity.id
_entity.type
_entity.pdbx_description
1 polymer ?
#
loop_
_entity_poly.entity_id
_entity_poly.type
_entity_poly.pdbx_seq_one_letter_code
_entity_poly.pdbx_strand_id
1 'polypeptide(L)'
;MSLLFSHVKSFMLFFVLSCCVLVSPLYADGFGDCNDLYGCIDGGTTKIPQSGGQNKSGNKSSNSNKVTQNKQGTQGYQGGFLASGAMPTLGARKGSFLYSIALLTALFDNGVQKQGYGILLKDGYILAAADLMNEDGAYLRSVMAKMQDDSSKSLMCFAMLRLRATDSKLSLLRAENYTDIYCNTREESFYHQRINLHHFTPIYKGMLKSTVLSRKDNVLFPFVTENNALFYKSASIANIQKHSAIHGLPLFNSGGHFVGFLYSVNEPKRRNVVVSSDEVRDFVCDVAKRRLLPTSDLTRACMKNNTAIK
;
A
#
# COMPACT_ATOMS: atom_id res chain seq x y z
N MET A 1 38.40 61.42 31.82
CA MET A 1 38.27 62.84 31.42
C MET A 1 38.75 62.92 29.98
N SER A 2 38.08 63.46 28.97
CA SER A 2 36.74 64.01 28.77
C SER A 2 36.67 64.26 27.25
N LEU A 3 35.62 63.78 26.57
CA LEU A 3 34.95 64.38 25.39
C LEU A 3 35.78 64.59 24.09
N LEU A 4 35.26 64.69 22.87
CA LEU A 4 34.02 64.38 22.13
C LEU A 4 34.33 64.79 20.66
N PHE A 5 33.76 64.05 19.71
CA PHE A 5 33.34 64.46 18.34
C PHE A 5 34.34 65.13 17.38
N SER A 6 34.56 64.49 16.22
CA SER A 6 34.04 64.97 14.93
C SER A 6 34.62 64.13 13.78
N HIS A 7 33.78 63.36 13.09
CA HIS A 7 33.62 63.35 11.62
C HIS A 7 32.77 62.16 11.17
N VAL A 8 31.46 62.38 11.16
CA VAL A 8 30.52 61.63 10.34
C VAL A 8 30.47 62.33 8.99
N LYS A 9 30.95 61.68 7.92
CA LYS A 9 30.50 61.88 6.53
C LYS A 9 31.27 60.91 5.62
N SER A 10 30.52 60.32 4.68
CA SER A 10 31.01 59.57 3.52
C SER A 10 31.19 58.05 3.70
N PHE A 11 30.08 57.32 3.86
CA PHE A 11 30.00 55.92 3.40
C PHE A 11 28.52 55.49 3.19
N MET A 12 27.81 56.21 2.33
CA MET A 12 26.43 55.89 1.93
C MET A 12 26.22 56.34 0.49
N LEU A 13 26.95 55.71 -0.45
CA LEU A 13 26.72 55.90 -1.88
C LEU A 13 27.21 54.67 -2.68
N PHE A 14 26.69 53.49 -2.36
CA PHE A 14 26.87 52.28 -3.19
C PHE A 14 25.59 51.43 -3.30
N PHE A 15 24.43 52.04 -3.04
CA PHE A 15 23.14 51.32 -2.96
C PHE A 15 22.10 51.84 -3.93
N VAL A 16 22.47 52.37 -5.10
CA VAL A 16 21.51 52.72 -6.16
C VAL A 16 22.18 52.66 -7.53
N LEU A 17 22.47 51.46 -8.07
CA LEU A 17 22.54 51.22 -9.53
C LEU A 17 22.82 49.73 -9.84
N SER A 18 21.81 48.86 -9.71
CA SER A 18 21.77 47.58 -10.44
C SER A 18 20.38 46.93 -10.36
N CYS A 19 19.33 47.70 -10.67
CA CYS A 19 17.98 47.18 -10.88
C CYS A 19 17.53 47.48 -12.32
N CYS A 20 18.20 46.86 -13.29
CA CYS A 20 17.75 46.75 -14.67
C CYS A 20 18.26 45.41 -15.23
N VAL A 21 17.63 44.31 -14.82
CA VAL A 21 17.69 43.05 -15.57
C VAL A 21 16.28 42.75 -16.05
N LEU A 22 16.20 42.60 -17.36
CA LEU A 22 15.03 42.35 -18.19
C LEU A 22 14.16 41.22 -17.61
N VAL A 23 12.90 41.53 -17.33
CA VAL A 23 11.85 40.55 -17.09
C VAL A 23 11.48 39.96 -18.45
N SER A 24 11.97 38.75 -18.73
CA SER A 24 11.39 37.87 -19.75
C SER A 24 10.38 36.95 -19.05
N PRO A 25 9.12 36.84 -19.52
CA PRO A 25 8.21 35.82 -19.03
C PRO A 25 8.65 34.49 -19.62
N LEU A 26 9.38 33.69 -18.85
CA LEU A 26 9.52 32.27 -19.15
C LEU A 26 8.17 31.61 -18.83
N TYR A 27 7.48 31.23 -19.90
CA TYR A 27 6.40 30.26 -19.87
C TYR A 27 6.84 29.06 -19.02
N ALA A 28 6.17 28.85 -17.89
CA ALA A 28 6.17 27.57 -17.20
C ALA A 28 5.20 26.66 -17.96
N ASP A 29 5.75 25.86 -18.88
CA ASP A 29 5.06 24.68 -19.38
C ASP A 29 4.74 23.75 -18.20
N GLY A 30 3.50 23.27 -18.18
CA GLY A 30 2.87 22.62 -17.05
C GLY A 30 3.63 21.42 -16.51
N PHE A 31 4.13 21.55 -15.29
CA PHE A 31 4.42 20.41 -14.42
C PHE A 31 3.16 20.08 -13.63
N GLY A 32 2.64 18.86 -13.85
CA GLY A 32 1.58 18.29 -13.02
C GLY A 32 2.05 18.21 -11.58
N ASP A 33 1.21 18.70 -10.68
CA ASP A 33 1.40 18.71 -9.23
C ASP A 33 1.41 17.25 -8.73
N CYS A 34 2.59 16.67 -8.50
CA CYS A 34 2.73 15.32 -7.94
C CYS A 34 2.71 15.44 -6.42
N ASN A 35 1.65 14.93 -5.79
CA ASN A 35 1.57 14.81 -4.34
C ASN A 35 1.99 13.39 -3.93
N ASP A 36 2.98 13.28 -3.05
CA ASP A 36 3.54 12.01 -2.53
C ASP A 36 2.47 11.11 -1.88
N LEU A 37 1.34 11.69 -1.47
CA LEU A 37 0.22 10.98 -0.87
C LEU A 37 -0.74 10.32 -1.89
N TYR A 38 -0.79 10.82 -3.14
CA TYR A 38 -1.83 10.43 -4.11
C TYR A 38 -1.28 9.85 -5.44
N GLY A 39 0.02 10.02 -5.69
CA GLY A 39 0.63 9.64 -6.97
C GLY A 39 0.16 10.52 -8.14
N CYS A 40 0.95 10.59 -9.20
CA CYS A 40 0.67 11.51 -10.30
C CYS A 40 -0.57 11.07 -11.10
N ILE A 41 -1.48 12.01 -11.37
CA ILE A 41 -2.67 11.79 -12.23
C ILE A 41 -2.29 12.21 -13.65
N ASP A 42 -2.23 11.25 -14.58
CA ASP A 42 -2.10 11.56 -16.00
C ASP A 42 -3.43 12.13 -16.52
N GLY A 43 -3.38 13.37 -17.01
CA GLY A 43 -4.50 14.03 -17.69
C GLY A 43 -4.86 13.31 -18.99
N GLY A 44 -5.82 12.39 -18.91
CA GLY A 44 -6.46 11.72 -20.04
C GLY A 44 -7.97 11.85 -19.93
N THR A 45 -8.59 12.47 -20.92
CA THR A 45 -10.01 12.81 -21.03
C THR A 45 -10.97 11.62 -20.83
N THR A 46 -11.66 11.58 -19.69
CA THR A 46 -12.88 10.76 -19.51
C THR A 46 -14.13 11.62 -19.68
N LYS A 47 -14.87 11.37 -20.77
CA LYS A 47 -16.22 11.89 -20.98
C LYS A 47 -17.17 11.34 -19.90
N ILE A 48 -17.81 12.24 -19.16
CA ILE A 48 -18.86 11.97 -18.18
C ILE A 48 -20.19 11.81 -18.94
N PRO A 49 -20.95 10.71 -18.79
CA PRO A 49 -22.32 10.67 -19.31
C PRO A 49 -23.24 11.45 -18.36
N GLN A 50 -23.77 12.58 -18.86
CA GLN A 50 -24.81 13.36 -18.20
C GLN A 50 -26.15 12.58 -18.24
N SER A 51 -26.80 12.47 -17.09
CA SER A 51 -28.19 12.04 -16.96
C SER A 51 -29.11 13.22 -17.29
N GLY A 52 -29.86 13.11 -18.38
CA GLY A 52 -30.96 14.02 -18.72
C GLY A 52 -32.29 13.35 -18.41
N GLY A 53 -33.11 14.00 -17.59
CA GLY A 53 -34.52 13.64 -17.41
C GLY A 53 -35.42 14.44 -18.36
N GLN A 54 -36.49 13.83 -18.86
CA GLN A 54 -37.81 14.46 -19.00
C GLN A 54 -38.92 13.45 -19.41
N ASN A 55 -39.95 13.41 -18.55
CA ASN A 55 -41.36 13.01 -18.65
C ASN A 55 -41.98 12.52 -19.98
N LYS A 56 -42.87 11.51 -19.87
CA LYS A 56 -44.32 11.68 -20.17
C LYS A 56 -45.22 10.51 -19.74
N SER A 57 -46.42 10.90 -19.30
CA SER A 57 -47.59 10.13 -18.83
C SER A 57 -48.41 9.54 -19.99
N GLY A 58 -49.16 8.46 -19.73
CA GLY A 58 -50.21 7.95 -20.63
C GLY A 58 -50.89 6.67 -20.12
N ASN A 59 -52.20 6.75 -19.87
CA ASN A 59 -53.08 5.76 -19.22
C ASN A 59 -53.91 4.98 -20.27
N LYS A 60 -54.10 3.65 -20.15
CA LYS A 60 -55.40 2.92 -20.27
C LYS A 60 -55.30 1.40 -20.54
N SER A 61 -56.25 0.73 -19.89
CA SER A 61 -56.71 -0.68 -19.89
C SER A 61 -56.99 -1.34 -21.25
N SER A 62 -56.73 -2.66 -21.40
CA SER A 62 -57.78 -3.72 -21.46
C SER A 62 -57.29 -5.08 -22.01
N ASN A 63 -57.66 -6.13 -21.24
CA ASN A 63 -57.99 -7.54 -21.52
C ASN A 63 -57.38 -8.43 -22.66
N SER A 64 -56.89 -9.59 -22.19
CA SER A 64 -57.25 -10.98 -22.59
C SER A 64 -56.31 -11.84 -23.47
N ASN A 65 -56.20 -13.11 -23.01
CA ASN A 65 -55.81 -14.37 -23.65
C ASN A 65 -54.33 -14.78 -23.86
N LYS A 66 -53.85 -15.54 -22.85
CA LYS A 66 -53.37 -16.95 -22.91
C LYS A 66 -52.55 -17.39 -24.14
N VAL A 67 -51.23 -17.61 -23.96
CA VAL A 67 -50.47 -18.80 -24.43
C VAL A 67 -49.19 -18.95 -23.59
N THR A 68 -48.85 -20.22 -23.35
CA THR A 68 -47.77 -20.87 -22.59
C THR A 68 -46.33 -20.51 -23.01
N GLN A 69 -45.41 -20.68 -22.04
CA GLN A 69 -43.96 -20.97 -22.11
C GLN A 69 -42.97 -19.86 -21.68
N ASN A 70 -42.21 -20.21 -20.63
CA ASN A 70 -40.80 -19.92 -20.34
C ASN A 70 -40.31 -18.46 -20.22
N LYS A 71 -40.02 -18.04 -18.98
CA LYS A 71 -38.66 -17.88 -18.40
C LYS A 71 -38.71 -17.04 -17.11
N GLN A 72 -37.78 -17.34 -16.19
CA GLN A 72 -37.10 -16.44 -15.25
C GLN A 72 -37.93 -15.52 -14.34
N GLY A 73 -37.64 -15.60 -13.03
CA GLY A 73 -37.60 -14.40 -12.19
C GLY A 73 -38.06 -14.56 -10.74
N THR A 74 -37.08 -14.81 -9.86
CA THR A 74 -36.84 -14.07 -8.60
C THR A 74 -37.99 -13.86 -7.59
N GLN A 75 -37.88 -14.51 -6.42
CA GLN A 75 -37.50 -13.91 -5.13
C GLN A 75 -38.01 -14.76 -3.97
N GLY A 76 -37.13 -15.03 -3.01
CA GLY A 76 -37.47 -15.73 -1.79
C GLY A 76 -36.22 -16.05 -0.99
N TYR A 77 -35.70 -15.04 -0.30
CA TYR A 77 -34.75 -15.20 0.80
C TYR A 77 -35.25 -16.29 1.76
N GLN A 78 -34.42 -17.31 2.01
CA GLN A 78 -34.37 -17.99 3.31
C GLN A 78 -33.15 -18.91 3.38
N GLY A 79 -32.43 -18.81 4.50
CA GLY A 79 -31.69 -19.94 5.07
C GLY A 79 -30.18 -19.92 4.89
N GLY A 80 -29.47 -19.54 5.95
CA GLY A 80 -28.06 -19.88 6.10
C GLY A 80 -27.29 -18.91 6.99
N PHE A 81 -27.62 -18.89 8.28
CA PHE A 81 -26.73 -18.36 9.31
C PHE A 81 -25.38 -19.07 9.15
N LEU A 82 -24.37 -18.39 8.58
CA LEU A 82 -23.03 -18.95 8.49
C LEU A 82 -22.51 -19.05 9.93
N ALA A 83 -22.40 -20.27 10.42
CA ALA A 83 -21.78 -20.56 11.70
C ALA A 83 -20.39 -19.91 11.75
N SER A 84 -20.15 -19.09 12.78
CA SER A 84 -18.85 -18.55 13.12
C SER A 84 -17.81 -19.67 13.12
N GLY A 85 -16.94 -19.72 12.11
CA GLY A 85 -15.86 -20.70 12.00
C GLY A 85 -15.69 -21.40 10.65
N ALA A 86 -16.60 -21.24 9.68
CA ALA A 86 -16.40 -21.82 8.35
C ALA A 86 -15.42 -20.96 7.52
N MET A 87 -14.16 -21.41 7.38
CA MET A 87 -13.18 -20.80 6.49
C MET A 87 -13.66 -20.83 5.03
N PRO A 88 -13.80 -19.68 4.35
CA PRO A 88 -13.91 -19.66 2.90
C PRO A 88 -12.62 -20.23 2.31
N THR A 89 -12.75 -21.11 1.33
CA THR A 89 -11.64 -21.55 0.50
C THR A 89 -10.96 -20.32 -0.13
N LEU A 90 -9.62 -20.30 -0.14
CA LEU A 90 -8.75 -19.32 -0.81
C LEU A 90 -8.96 -19.36 -2.33
N GLY A 91 -10.13 -18.90 -2.77
CA GLY A 91 -10.49 -18.55 -4.12
C GLY A 91 -10.76 -17.05 -4.11
N ALA A 92 -9.73 -16.28 -4.45
CA ALA A 92 -9.71 -14.82 -4.40
C ALA A 92 -10.96 -14.21 -5.04
N ARG A 93 -11.85 -13.65 -4.22
CA ARG A 93 -12.69 -12.57 -4.73
C ARG A 93 -11.72 -11.47 -5.17
N LYS A 94 -11.81 -11.05 -6.44
CA LYS A 94 -10.98 -9.97 -6.99
C LYS A 94 -10.95 -8.78 -6.00
N GLY A 95 -9.78 -8.51 -5.42
CA GLY A 95 -9.58 -7.42 -4.45
C GLY A 95 -9.56 -7.80 -2.96
N SER A 96 -9.81 -9.06 -2.56
CA SER A 96 -9.75 -9.45 -1.15
C SER A 96 -8.34 -9.33 -0.53
N PHE A 97 -7.31 -9.34 -1.36
CA PHE A 97 -5.93 -9.12 -0.94
C PHE A 97 -5.70 -7.73 -0.33
N LEU A 98 -6.55 -6.74 -0.63
CA LEU A 98 -6.42 -5.39 -0.06
C LEU A 98 -6.48 -5.38 1.47
N TYR A 99 -7.27 -6.27 2.08
CA TYR A 99 -7.40 -6.36 3.53
C TYR A 99 -6.13 -6.91 4.20
N SER A 100 -5.20 -7.46 3.42
CA SER A 100 -3.88 -7.87 3.90
C SER A 100 -2.85 -6.76 3.86
N ILE A 101 -3.17 -5.60 3.27
CA ILE A 101 -2.21 -4.54 3.06
C ILE A 101 -2.23 -3.61 4.27
N ALA A 102 -1.05 -3.35 4.81
CA ALA A 102 -0.84 -2.37 5.86
C ALA A 102 -0.23 -1.10 5.26
N LEU A 103 -0.85 0.04 5.53
CA LEU A 103 -0.19 1.34 5.39
C LEU A 103 0.66 1.56 6.64
N LEU A 104 1.95 1.74 6.45
CA LEU A 104 2.94 1.84 7.50
C LEU A 104 3.46 3.27 7.59
N THR A 105 3.56 3.76 8.82
CA THR A 105 4.18 5.04 9.14
C THR A 105 5.33 4.79 10.11
N ALA A 106 6.56 4.98 9.66
CA ALA A 106 7.77 4.89 10.48
C ALA A 106 8.17 6.30 10.96
N LEU A 107 8.44 6.42 12.25
CA LEU A 107 8.94 7.64 12.90
C LEU A 107 10.34 7.40 13.42
N PHE A 108 11.26 8.32 13.15
CA PHE A 108 12.64 8.27 13.59
C PHE A 108 12.91 9.32 14.68
N ASP A 109 13.97 9.11 15.47
CA ASP A 109 14.31 9.99 16.60
C ASP A 109 14.70 11.42 16.19
N ASN A 110 15.15 11.60 14.95
CA ASN A 110 15.41 12.92 14.36
C ASN A 110 14.12 13.65 13.91
N GLY A 111 12.94 13.05 14.14
CA GLY A 111 11.64 13.59 13.73
C GLY A 111 11.25 13.28 12.28
N VAL A 112 12.11 12.62 11.50
CA VAL A 112 11.76 12.18 10.14
C VAL A 112 10.65 11.15 10.21
N GLN A 113 9.67 11.28 9.32
CA GLN A 113 8.57 10.35 9.16
C GLN A 113 8.57 9.80 7.74
N LYS A 114 8.61 8.47 7.61
CA LYS A 114 8.46 7.78 6.33
C LYS A 114 7.14 7.05 6.27
N GLN A 115 6.54 7.02 5.09
CA GLN A 115 5.32 6.25 4.84
C GLN A 115 5.57 5.24 3.74
N GLY A 116 4.92 4.10 3.86
CA GLY A 116 5.02 3.02 2.89
C GLY A 116 3.98 1.95 3.10
N TYR A 117 4.15 0.85 2.39
CA TYR A 117 3.25 -0.29 2.47
C TYR A 117 3.96 -1.51 3.06
N GLY A 118 3.16 -2.40 3.63
CA GLY A 118 3.54 -3.76 3.98
C GLY A 118 2.40 -4.72 3.68
N ILE A 119 2.70 -6.01 3.75
CA ILE A 119 1.70 -7.08 3.69
C ILE A 119 1.67 -7.83 5.00
N LEU A 120 0.47 -8.11 5.49
CA LEU A 120 0.21 -8.99 6.60
C LEU A 120 0.47 -10.43 6.16
N LEU A 121 1.33 -11.10 6.90
CA LEU A 121 1.59 -12.53 6.81
C LEU A 121 0.83 -13.25 7.91
N LYS A 122 0.84 -14.58 7.83
CA LYS A 122 0.27 -15.43 8.87
C LYS A 122 0.91 -15.13 10.22
N ASP A 123 0.15 -15.35 11.30
CA ASP A 123 0.56 -15.16 12.70
C ASP A 123 0.83 -13.69 13.11
N GLY A 124 0.30 -12.73 12.34
CA GLY A 124 0.36 -11.30 12.67
C GLY A 124 1.72 -10.65 12.38
N TYR A 125 2.54 -11.28 11.54
CA TYR A 125 3.77 -10.67 11.03
C TYR A 125 3.46 -9.75 9.86
N ILE A 126 4.19 -8.65 9.74
CA ILE A 126 4.08 -7.74 8.60
C ILE A 126 5.42 -7.69 7.89
N LEU A 127 5.40 -7.88 6.58
CA LEU A 127 6.58 -7.76 5.73
C LEU A 127 6.54 -6.43 4.99
N ALA A 128 7.65 -5.72 5.00
CA ALA A 128 7.80 -4.41 4.38
C ALA A 128 9.20 -4.26 3.75
N ALA A 129 9.44 -3.15 3.06
CA ALA A 129 10.78 -2.83 2.56
C ALA A 129 11.68 -2.31 3.70
N ALA A 130 12.99 -2.59 3.59
CA ALA A 130 13.97 -2.23 4.60
C ALA A 130 14.27 -0.72 4.64
N ASP A 131 14.23 -0.06 3.49
CA ASP A 131 14.41 1.39 3.33
C ASP A 131 13.36 2.22 4.08
N LEU A 132 12.15 1.69 4.27
CA LEU A 132 11.11 2.29 5.11
C LEU A 132 11.49 2.32 6.61
N MET A 133 12.29 1.35 7.04
CA MET A 133 12.65 1.14 8.45
C MET A 133 14.03 1.71 8.81
N ASN A 134 14.75 2.27 7.83
CA ASN A 134 16.09 2.78 8.00
C ASN A 134 16.16 4.26 7.61
N GLU A 135 16.90 5.04 8.38
CA GLU A 135 17.17 6.46 8.11
C GLU A 135 18.61 6.77 8.49
N ASP A 136 19.29 7.52 7.62
CA ASP A 136 20.70 7.83 7.81
C ASP A 136 20.89 8.70 9.06
N GLY A 137 21.67 8.19 10.01
CA GLY A 137 21.99 8.91 11.25
C GLY A 137 20.85 8.99 12.27
N ALA A 138 19.77 8.22 12.11
CA ALA A 138 18.67 8.19 13.07
C ALA A 138 18.17 6.78 13.36
N TYR A 139 17.74 6.56 14.60
CA TYR A 139 17.15 5.29 15.02
C TYR A 139 15.63 5.29 14.80
N LEU A 140 15.12 4.12 14.43
CA LEU A 140 13.69 3.87 14.30
C LEU A 140 13.03 3.92 15.69
N ARG A 141 12.14 4.87 15.89
CA ARG A 141 11.44 5.10 17.17
C ARG A 141 10.17 4.28 17.27
N SER A 142 9.33 4.33 16.24
CA SER A 142 8.06 3.63 16.22
C SER A 142 7.59 3.37 14.79
N VAL A 143 6.78 2.32 14.62
CA VAL A 143 6.11 2.02 13.35
C VAL A 143 4.63 1.82 13.64
N MET A 144 3.78 2.63 13.04
CA MET A 144 2.32 2.48 13.14
C MET A 144 1.79 1.80 11.89
N ALA A 145 0.90 0.82 12.07
CA ALA A 145 0.19 0.15 11.00
C ALA A 145 -1.27 0.58 10.98
N LYS A 146 -1.75 0.96 9.80
CA LYS A 146 -3.16 1.12 9.48
C LYS A 146 -3.59 0.08 8.46
N MET A 147 -4.75 -0.52 8.65
CA MET A 147 -5.27 -1.57 7.77
C MET A 147 -6.74 -1.30 7.45
N GLN A 148 -7.18 -1.78 6.30
CA GLN A 148 -8.59 -1.80 5.95
C GLN A 148 -9.15 -3.19 6.23
N ASP A 149 -10.41 -3.23 6.62
CA ASP A 149 -11.13 -4.45 6.96
C ASP A 149 -12.39 -4.58 6.08
N ASP A 150 -12.98 -5.75 6.00
CA ASP A 150 -14.18 -5.94 5.18
C ASP A 150 -15.41 -5.20 5.72
N SER A 151 -15.41 -4.91 7.03
CA SER A 151 -16.49 -4.18 7.71
C SER A 151 -16.39 -2.65 7.59
N SER A 152 -15.23 -2.11 7.20
CA SER A 152 -15.01 -0.67 7.05
C SER A 152 -14.21 -0.34 5.80
N LYS A 153 -14.70 0.61 5.01
CA LYS A 153 -13.99 1.08 3.82
C LYS A 153 -12.76 1.93 4.14
N SER A 154 -12.70 2.56 5.31
CA SER A 154 -11.57 3.42 5.68
C SER A 154 -10.51 2.65 6.45
N LEU A 155 -9.25 3.01 6.21
CA LEU A 155 -8.08 2.58 6.96
C LEU A 155 -8.22 2.95 8.43
N MET A 156 -8.08 1.96 9.29
CA MET A 156 -8.14 2.09 10.74
C MET A 156 -6.79 1.76 11.34
N CYS A 157 -6.48 2.36 12.49
CA CYS A 157 -5.29 1.98 13.25
C CYS A 157 -5.40 0.53 13.73
N PHE A 158 -4.34 -0.23 13.46
CA PHE A 158 -4.29 -1.67 13.71
C PHE A 158 -3.31 -2.00 14.84
N ALA A 159 -2.07 -1.54 14.74
CA ALA A 159 -1.05 -1.84 15.73
C ALA A 159 0.14 -0.87 15.67
N MET A 160 0.81 -0.74 16.80
CA MET A 160 2.21 -0.29 16.87
C MET A 160 3.10 -1.52 16.68
N LEU A 161 3.94 -1.48 15.66
CA LEU A 161 4.82 -2.58 15.26
C LEU A 161 6.24 -2.36 15.76
N ARG A 162 6.92 -3.48 15.98
CA ARG A 162 8.35 -3.55 16.26
C ARG A 162 9.07 -4.37 15.21
N LEU A 163 10.25 -3.89 14.82
CA LEU A 163 11.15 -4.61 13.91
C LEU A 163 11.65 -5.89 14.58
N ARG A 164 11.51 -7.03 13.89
CA ARG A 164 11.93 -8.36 14.36
C ARG A 164 13.13 -8.88 13.61
N ALA A 165 13.19 -8.63 12.30
CA ALA A 165 14.32 -8.97 11.46
C ALA A 165 14.38 -8.00 10.29
N THR A 166 15.57 -7.77 9.74
CA THR A 166 15.77 -6.96 8.54
C THR A 166 16.98 -7.49 7.77
N ASP A 167 16.97 -7.30 6.46
CA ASP A 167 18.12 -7.47 5.58
C ASP A 167 18.32 -6.20 4.72
N SER A 168 19.11 -6.31 3.65
CA SER A 168 19.37 -5.18 2.75
C SER A 168 18.14 -4.61 2.01
N LYS A 169 17.02 -5.35 1.91
CA LYS A 169 15.85 -4.98 1.10
C LYS A 169 14.52 -5.16 1.83
N LEU A 170 14.42 -6.09 2.77
CA LEU A 170 13.19 -6.52 3.43
C LEU A 170 13.29 -6.38 4.95
N SER A 171 12.16 -6.07 5.56
CA SER A 171 11.98 -5.98 7.01
C SER A 171 10.75 -6.77 7.44
N LEU A 172 10.91 -7.52 8.52
CA LEU A 172 9.86 -8.28 9.17
C LEU A 172 9.51 -7.62 10.50
N LEU A 173 8.24 -7.30 10.66
CA LEU A 173 7.68 -6.59 11.79
C LEU A 173 6.62 -7.46 12.47
N ARG A 174 6.32 -7.16 13.73
CA ARG A 174 5.19 -7.75 14.45
C ARG A 174 4.59 -6.71 15.38
N ALA A 175 3.29 -6.80 15.64
CA ALA A 175 2.64 -6.02 16.68
C ALA A 175 3.41 -6.15 18.01
N GLU A 176 3.78 -5.00 18.56
CA GLU A 176 4.20 -4.87 19.95
C GLU A 176 2.99 -4.51 20.82
N ASN A 177 2.17 -3.58 20.32
CA ASN A 177 0.92 -3.18 20.94
C ASN A 177 -0.18 -3.09 19.87
N TYR A 178 -1.38 -3.58 20.18
CA TYR A 178 -2.54 -3.34 19.33
C TYR A 178 -3.16 -1.98 19.63
N THR A 179 -3.98 -1.48 18.71
CA THR A 179 -4.60 -0.15 18.85
C THR A 179 -6.11 -0.18 18.65
N ASP A 180 -6.83 0.81 19.15
CA ASP A 180 -8.18 1.09 18.67
C ASP A 180 -8.14 1.83 17.31
N ILE A 181 -9.32 2.14 16.76
CA ILE A 181 -9.46 2.86 15.50
C ILE A 181 -8.88 4.29 15.53
N TYR A 182 -8.64 4.84 16.72
CA TYR A 182 -8.07 6.17 16.97
C TYR A 182 -6.58 6.11 17.33
N CYS A 183 -5.94 4.95 17.15
CA CYS A 183 -4.51 4.73 17.38
C CYS A 183 -4.10 4.75 18.86
N ASN A 184 -5.05 4.62 19.79
CA ASN A 184 -4.73 4.45 21.21
C ASN A 184 -4.38 2.98 21.48
N THR A 185 -3.35 2.74 22.29
CA THR A 185 -2.94 1.38 22.65
C THR A 185 -4.02 0.66 23.45
N ARG A 186 -4.24 -0.62 23.14
CA ARG A 186 -5.16 -1.51 23.85
C ARG A 186 -4.72 -2.96 23.74
N GLU A 187 -5.33 -3.80 24.56
CA GLU A 187 -5.21 -5.25 24.41
C GLU A 187 -5.80 -5.73 23.08
N GLU A 188 -5.28 -6.86 22.60
CA GLU A 188 -5.78 -7.54 21.40
C GLU A 188 -7.29 -7.75 21.53
N SER A 189 -8.00 -7.46 20.44
CA SER A 189 -9.46 -7.57 20.39
C SER A 189 -9.87 -8.51 19.28
N PHE A 190 -11.16 -8.85 19.25
CA PHE A 190 -11.72 -9.69 18.19
C PHE A 190 -11.45 -9.14 16.78
N TYR A 191 -11.43 -7.81 16.61
CA TYR A 191 -11.07 -7.16 15.35
C TYR A 191 -9.65 -7.54 14.89
N HIS A 192 -8.67 -7.45 15.79
CA HIS A 192 -7.28 -7.79 15.50
C HIS A 192 -7.11 -9.27 15.16
N GLN A 193 -7.73 -10.14 15.96
CA GLN A 193 -7.70 -11.58 15.74
C GLN A 193 -8.31 -11.95 14.39
N ARG A 194 -9.45 -11.35 14.03
CA ARG A 194 -10.09 -11.57 12.73
C ARG A 194 -9.16 -11.21 11.58
N ILE A 195 -8.56 -10.01 11.60
CA ILE A 195 -7.64 -9.58 10.54
C ILE A 195 -6.46 -10.54 10.43
N ASN A 196 -5.81 -10.88 11.54
CA ASN A 196 -4.67 -11.79 11.58
C ASN A 196 -5.00 -13.19 11.05
N LEU A 197 -6.21 -13.68 11.28
CA LEU A 197 -6.65 -15.01 10.87
C LEU A 197 -7.16 -15.07 9.43
N HIS A 198 -7.85 -14.03 8.95
CA HIS A 198 -8.60 -14.09 7.69
C HIS A 198 -8.00 -13.27 6.55
N HIS A 199 -7.13 -12.32 6.84
CA HIS A 199 -6.64 -11.36 5.85
C HIS A 199 -5.12 -11.42 5.67
N PHE A 200 -4.47 -12.55 5.93
CA PHE A 200 -3.05 -12.70 5.62
C PHE A 200 -2.80 -13.00 4.13
N THR A 201 -1.64 -12.59 3.63
CA THR A 201 -1.14 -12.90 2.30
C THR A 201 -0.25 -14.15 2.34
N PRO A 202 -0.59 -15.22 1.59
CA PRO A 202 0.30 -16.36 1.41
C PRO A 202 1.45 -16.02 0.44
N ILE A 203 2.66 -16.47 0.78
CA ILE A 203 3.86 -16.29 -0.07
C ILE A 203 4.13 -17.59 -0.85
N TYR A 204 4.00 -17.54 -2.17
CA TYR A 204 4.26 -18.67 -3.06
C TYR A 204 5.56 -18.51 -3.86
N LYS A 205 6.12 -19.66 -4.25
CA LYS A 205 7.34 -19.80 -5.06
C LYS A 205 7.03 -19.61 -6.54
N GLY A 206 7.95 -18.99 -7.28
CA GLY A 206 7.85 -18.88 -8.75
C GLY A 206 6.77 -17.92 -9.27
N MET A 207 6.29 -16.97 -8.45
CA MET A 207 5.32 -15.99 -8.93
C MET A 207 5.93 -14.98 -9.91
N LEU A 208 7.26 -14.82 -9.87
CA LEU A 208 8.01 -13.86 -10.68
C LEU A 208 9.25 -14.52 -11.33
N LYS A 209 9.05 -15.48 -12.26
CA LYS A 209 10.03 -15.88 -13.31
C LYS A 209 9.42 -16.88 -14.29
N SER A 210 9.58 -16.65 -15.60
CA SER A 210 9.30 -17.50 -16.78
C SER A 210 7.94 -18.23 -16.92
N THR A 211 7.09 -18.30 -15.91
CA THR A 211 5.86 -19.13 -15.98
C THR A 211 4.56 -18.41 -15.63
N VAL A 212 4.56 -17.19 -15.10
CA VAL A 212 3.27 -16.47 -14.90
C VAL A 212 3.29 -14.96 -15.15
N LEU A 213 4.42 -14.24 -15.05
CA LEU A 213 4.47 -12.81 -15.39
C LEU A 213 5.72 -12.39 -16.18
N SER A 214 5.53 -11.97 -17.44
CA SER A 214 6.46 -11.21 -18.29
C SER A 214 6.51 -9.74 -17.87
N ARG A 215 7.57 -8.99 -18.23
CA ARG A 215 7.66 -7.53 -17.96
C ARG A 215 6.50 -6.73 -18.56
N LYS A 216 5.81 -7.29 -19.55
CA LYS A 216 4.63 -6.71 -20.20
C LYS A 216 3.34 -6.95 -19.42
N ASP A 217 3.35 -7.86 -18.46
CA ASP A 217 2.13 -8.28 -17.79
C ASP A 217 1.70 -7.27 -16.74
N ASN A 218 0.39 -7.18 -16.58
CA ASN A 218 -0.23 -6.26 -15.66
C ASN A 218 -0.22 -6.83 -14.24
N VAL A 219 0.21 -6.00 -13.30
CA VAL A 219 0.15 -6.25 -11.86
C VAL A 219 -0.85 -5.31 -11.22
N LEU A 220 -1.51 -5.80 -10.18
CA LEU A 220 -2.34 -5.03 -9.28
C LEU A 220 -1.47 -4.48 -8.16
N PHE A 221 -1.68 -3.23 -7.77
CA PHE A 221 -0.96 -2.59 -6.68
C PHE A 221 -1.88 -1.62 -5.93
N PRO A 222 -1.70 -1.46 -4.60
CA PRO A 222 -2.56 -0.62 -3.80
C PRO A 222 -2.26 0.86 -4.01
N PHE A 223 -3.25 1.69 -3.69
CA PHE A 223 -3.07 3.11 -3.43
C PHE A 223 -4.12 3.56 -2.39
N VAL A 224 -3.82 4.63 -1.67
CA VAL A 224 -4.74 5.23 -0.71
C VAL A 224 -5.49 6.36 -1.42
N THR A 225 -6.81 6.40 -1.24
CA THR A 225 -7.66 7.47 -1.76
C THR A 225 -7.80 8.61 -0.77
N GLU A 226 -8.31 9.76 -1.22
CA GLU A 226 -8.61 10.93 -0.39
C GLU A 226 -9.53 10.62 0.80
N ASN A 227 -10.42 9.63 0.64
CA ASN A 227 -11.33 9.17 1.71
C ASN A 227 -10.66 8.19 2.69
N ASN A 228 -9.31 8.13 2.71
CA ASN A 228 -8.52 7.24 3.55
C ASN A 228 -8.89 5.76 3.36
N ALA A 229 -9.19 5.35 2.12
CA ALA A 229 -9.56 3.97 1.77
C ALA A 229 -8.54 3.37 0.81
N LEU A 230 -8.24 2.07 0.97
CA LEU A 230 -7.38 1.31 0.07
C LEU A 230 -8.15 0.89 -1.17
N PHE A 231 -7.57 1.20 -2.32
CA PHE A 231 -8.00 0.73 -3.63
C PHE A 231 -6.81 0.13 -4.37
N TYR A 232 -7.06 -0.52 -5.51
CA TYR A 232 -5.98 -1.00 -6.37
C TYR A 232 -6.08 -0.41 -7.77
N LYS A 233 -4.91 -0.22 -8.38
CA LYS A 233 -4.76 0.07 -9.81
C LYS A 233 -4.13 -1.16 -10.49
N SER A 234 -4.12 -1.14 -11.81
CA SER A 234 -3.48 -2.16 -12.65
C SER A 234 -2.55 -1.47 -13.63
N ALA A 235 -1.30 -1.91 -13.72
CA ALA A 235 -0.34 -1.41 -14.71
C ALA A 235 0.70 -2.48 -15.03
N SER A 236 1.38 -2.34 -16.16
CA SER A 236 2.47 -3.25 -16.51
C SER A 236 3.66 -3.07 -15.56
N ILE A 237 4.38 -4.17 -15.28
CA ILE A 237 5.61 -4.12 -14.47
C ILE A 237 6.61 -3.12 -15.06
N ALA A 238 6.78 -3.10 -16.38
CA ALA A 238 7.69 -2.17 -17.05
C ALA A 238 7.34 -0.69 -16.82
N ASN A 239 6.05 -0.36 -16.61
CA ASN A 239 5.62 1.00 -16.32
C ASN A 239 5.80 1.33 -14.84
N ILE A 240 5.38 0.43 -13.92
CA ILE A 240 5.51 0.71 -12.48
C ILE A 240 6.98 0.91 -12.06
N GLN A 241 7.91 0.21 -12.71
CA GLN A 241 9.35 0.34 -12.45
C GLN A 241 9.97 1.68 -12.88
N LYS A 242 9.26 2.50 -13.66
CA LYS A 242 9.76 3.82 -14.12
C LYS A 242 9.40 4.97 -13.18
N HIS A 243 8.38 4.81 -12.35
CA HIS A 243 7.92 5.85 -11.45
C HIS A 243 8.52 5.66 -10.06
N SER A 244 8.76 6.75 -9.33
CA SER A 244 9.19 6.69 -7.93
C SER A 244 8.19 5.83 -7.15
N ALA A 245 8.72 4.84 -6.43
CA ALA A 245 7.91 3.93 -5.65
C ALA A 245 7.77 4.50 -4.23
N ILE A 246 6.55 4.57 -3.74
CA ILE A 246 6.30 4.60 -2.30
C ILE A 246 6.96 3.35 -1.70
N HIS A 247 7.64 3.49 -0.57
CA HIS A 247 8.41 2.42 0.04
C HIS A 247 7.58 1.15 0.21
N GLY A 248 8.12 0.01 -0.24
CA GLY A 248 7.50 -1.30 -0.04
C GLY A 248 6.16 -1.50 -0.73
N LEU A 249 5.89 -0.88 -1.88
CA LEU A 249 4.66 -1.07 -2.64
C LEU A 249 4.48 -2.55 -3.06
N PRO A 250 3.47 -3.29 -2.53
CA PRO A 250 3.26 -4.68 -2.87
C PRO A 250 2.60 -4.81 -4.24
N LEU A 251 3.05 -5.81 -5.00
CA LEU A 251 2.54 -6.14 -6.32
C LEU A 251 1.82 -7.48 -6.25
N PHE A 252 0.70 -7.58 -6.94
CA PHE A 252 -0.12 -8.79 -7.05
C PHE A 252 -0.42 -9.10 -8.51
N ASN A 253 -0.62 -10.37 -8.86
CA ASN A 253 -1.08 -10.74 -10.21
C ASN A 253 -2.60 -10.49 -10.36
N SER A 254 -3.15 -10.76 -11.54
CA SER A 254 -4.59 -10.62 -11.82
C SER A 254 -5.48 -11.51 -10.93
N GLY A 255 -4.94 -12.62 -10.41
CA GLY A 255 -5.60 -13.50 -9.45
C GLY A 255 -5.51 -13.03 -8.00
N GLY A 256 -4.84 -11.91 -7.71
CA GLY A 256 -4.65 -11.40 -6.35
C GLY A 256 -3.56 -12.12 -5.55
N HIS A 257 -2.70 -12.91 -6.21
CA HIS A 257 -1.55 -13.54 -5.56
C HIS A 257 -0.38 -12.58 -5.52
N PHE A 258 0.32 -12.53 -4.39
CA PHE A 258 1.49 -11.68 -4.18
C PHE A 258 2.66 -12.11 -5.08
N VAL A 259 3.26 -11.14 -5.79
CA VAL A 259 4.36 -11.39 -6.74
C VAL A 259 5.68 -10.80 -6.29
N GLY A 260 5.64 -9.80 -5.40
CA GLY A 260 6.82 -9.12 -4.90
C GLY A 260 6.55 -7.71 -4.43
N PHE A 261 7.61 -7.03 -4.00
CA PHE A 261 7.59 -5.60 -3.68
C PHE A 261 8.30 -4.81 -4.75
N LEU A 262 7.77 -3.64 -5.09
CA LEU A 262 8.54 -2.62 -5.78
C LEU A 262 9.49 -1.97 -4.77
N TYR A 263 10.77 -1.99 -5.08
CA TYR A 263 11.84 -1.48 -4.23
C TYR A 263 12.56 -0.35 -4.97
N SER A 264 12.65 0.79 -4.30
CA SER A 264 13.31 1.98 -4.84
C SER A 264 14.82 1.78 -4.83
N VAL A 265 15.47 2.07 -5.95
CA VAL A 265 16.92 2.16 -5.99
C VAL A 265 17.25 3.64 -5.94
N ASN A 266 18.04 4.08 -4.95
CA ASN A 266 18.47 5.48 -4.77
C ASN A 266 19.49 5.91 -5.84
N GLU A 267 19.18 5.68 -7.12
CA GLU A 267 19.98 6.05 -8.27
C GLU A 267 19.06 6.70 -9.34
N PRO A 268 19.24 7.99 -9.67
CA PRO A 268 18.30 8.76 -10.49
C PRO A 268 18.12 8.25 -11.94
N LYS A 269 18.94 7.31 -12.39
CA LYS A 269 18.88 6.71 -13.74
C LYS A 269 18.53 5.23 -13.74
N ARG A 270 18.34 4.60 -12.57
CA ARG A 270 17.97 3.19 -12.48
C ARG A 270 16.47 3.05 -12.25
N ARG A 271 15.91 2.05 -12.94
CA ARG A 271 14.53 1.64 -12.73
C ARG A 271 14.42 0.96 -11.37
N ASN A 272 13.28 1.14 -10.72
CA ASN A 272 12.95 0.41 -9.51
C ASN A 272 12.97 -1.08 -9.76
N VAL A 273 13.42 -1.84 -8.76
CA VAL A 273 13.60 -3.29 -8.86
C VAL A 273 12.42 -3.95 -8.18
N VAL A 274 12.01 -5.11 -8.68
CA VAL A 274 11.02 -5.93 -7.98
C VAL A 274 11.76 -6.94 -7.13
N VAL A 275 11.57 -6.88 -5.82
CA VAL A 275 11.96 -7.95 -4.90
C VAL A 275 10.94 -9.05 -5.04
N SER A 276 11.33 -10.14 -5.69
CA SER A 276 10.42 -11.22 -6.08
C SER A 276 9.80 -11.95 -4.88
N SER A 277 8.67 -12.63 -5.08
CA SER A 277 8.08 -13.51 -4.06
C SER A 277 9.05 -14.64 -3.63
N ASP A 278 9.98 -15.02 -4.51
CA ASP A 278 11.03 -15.99 -4.21
C ASP A 278 12.06 -15.42 -3.24
N GLU A 279 12.60 -14.23 -3.53
CA GLU A 279 13.49 -13.51 -2.60
C GLU A 279 12.80 -13.28 -1.26
N VAL A 280 11.53 -12.87 -1.27
CA VAL A 280 10.71 -12.67 -0.07
C VAL A 280 10.60 -13.95 0.75
N ARG A 281 10.27 -15.08 0.12
CA ARG A 281 10.17 -16.35 0.85
C ARG A 281 11.53 -16.78 1.38
N ASP A 282 12.59 -16.60 0.60
CA ASP A 282 13.93 -17.01 1.02
C ASP A 282 14.38 -16.20 2.25
N PHE A 283 14.09 -14.89 2.29
CA PHE A 283 14.24 -14.05 3.48
C PHE A 283 13.46 -14.60 4.68
N VAL A 284 12.15 -14.87 4.54
CA VAL A 284 11.33 -15.42 5.63
C VAL A 284 11.88 -16.76 6.14
N CYS A 285 12.35 -17.62 5.22
CA CYS A 285 12.95 -18.89 5.56
C CYS A 285 14.28 -18.75 6.28
N ASP A 286 15.12 -17.78 5.91
CA ASP A 286 16.38 -17.54 6.60
C ASP A 286 16.18 -16.96 8.00
N VAL A 287 15.19 -16.08 8.19
CA VAL A 287 14.76 -15.61 9.51
C VAL A 287 14.26 -16.79 10.37
N ALA A 288 13.48 -17.70 9.78
CA ALA A 288 12.99 -18.91 10.45
C ALA A 288 14.12 -19.86 10.86
N LYS A 289 15.09 -20.12 9.97
CA LYS A 289 16.27 -20.97 10.27
C LYS A 289 17.10 -20.42 11.43
N ARG A 290 17.21 -19.09 11.53
CA ARG A 290 17.89 -18.40 12.64
C ARG A 290 17.09 -18.42 13.96
N ARG A 291 15.92 -19.08 13.99
CA ARG A 291 15.02 -19.18 15.16
C ARG A 291 14.59 -17.82 15.72
N LEU A 292 14.50 -16.82 14.85
CA LEU A 292 14.00 -15.48 15.19
C LEU A 292 12.47 -15.42 15.22
N LEU A 293 11.80 -16.49 14.76
CA LEU A 293 10.35 -16.64 14.72
C LEU A 293 9.94 -17.93 15.43
N PRO A 294 8.79 -17.95 16.12
CA PRO A 294 8.21 -19.17 16.64
C PRO A 294 7.85 -20.11 15.49
N THR A 295 7.89 -21.41 15.75
CA THR A 295 7.49 -22.43 14.78
C THR A 295 6.01 -22.27 14.45
N SER A 296 5.72 -21.81 13.24
CA SER A 296 4.37 -21.62 12.73
C SER A 296 4.23 -22.15 11.31
N ASP A 297 3.02 -22.14 10.75
CA ASP A 297 2.80 -22.56 9.36
C ASP A 297 3.58 -21.73 8.34
N LEU A 298 3.84 -20.45 8.64
CA LEU A 298 4.72 -19.59 7.84
C LEU A 298 6.13 -20.19 7.74
N THR A 299 6.67 -20.66 8.87
CA THR A 299 8.01 -21.25 8.96
C THR A 299 8.05 -22.75 8.58
N ARG A 300 6.93 -23.47 8.68
CA ARG A 300 6.85 -24.92 8.42
C ARG A 300 7.18 -25.24 6.96
N ALA A 301 6.76 -24.38 6.03
CA ALA A 301 7.09 -24.49 4.61
C ALA A 301 8.60 -24.41 4.35
N CYS A 302 9.36 -23.74 5.22
CA CYS A 302 10.80 -23.58 5.11
C CYS A 302 11.60 -24.78 5.63
N MET A 303 10.99 -25.59 6.52
CA MET A 303 11.67 -26.71 7.20
C MET A 303 11.56 -28.04 6.44
N LYS A 304 10.64 -28.16 5.47
CA LYS A 304 10.37 -29.41 4.72
C LYS A 304 11.52 -29.92 3.85
N ASN A 305 12.65 -29.21 3.75
CA ASN A 305 13.83 -29.63 2.99
C ASN A 305 15.02 -30.08 3.84
N ASN A 306 14.91 -30.13 5.17
CA ASN A 306 16.04 -30.50 6.05
C ASN A 306 16.08 -31.99 6.46
N THR A 307 15.21 -32.86 5.94
CA THR A 307 15.21 -34.31 6.22
C THR A 307 15.75 -35.15 5.07
N ALA A 308 16.85 -34.72 4.45
CA ALA A 308 17.59 -35.53 3.49
C ALA A 308 19.10 -35.32 3.67
N ILE A 309 19.64 -35.73 4.81
CA ILE A 309 21.05 -36.14 4.92
C ILE A 309 21.06 -37.44 5.73
N LYS A 310 21.56 -38.48 5.08
CA LYS A 310 21.87 -39.82 5.61
C LYS A 310 22.94 -39.75 6.69
#